data_AF-A0A072PJ44-F1
#
_entry.id   AF-A0A072PJ44-F1
#
_cell.length_a   1.000
_cell.length_b   1.000
_cell.length_c   1.000
_cell.angle_alpha   90.00
_cell.angle_beta   90.00
_cell.angle_gamma   90.00
#
_symmetry.space_group_name_H-M   'P 1'
#
loop_
_entity.id
_entity.type
_entity.pdbx_description
1 polymer ?
#
loop_
_entity_poly.entity_id
_entity_poly.type
_entity_poly.pdbx_seq_one_letter_code
_entity_poly.pdbx_strand_id
1 'polypeptide(L)'
;MAPNSKRRVPTRNKAAKLCQHTDLTCTPSPHALNSGYHHYTQTQIHNAATGNKKLRVSDGVQAFLEAFPSPLGLPRDDVTLDPKYPAQSKNAWMSLPERNAVTMRRSVIYVAAPPLIDDSIRMMREWSRPVVQGKALPKSQSQDSFDVNAVVDYLKAFYHGLEVRLLHAALSFLAWNDEPTPKPGKSVRSTSHRNGKVECVGLSTGKELIRIRVREAPIQNVSSSANHFPYRYQLDLNDLTDAALSLLPADAYSLLLTAEQDLYESVEDDFCCGRAWGASRVAIVSSARYIPSLDPLHGVDTEHVWPASHCLDFVESMSLDQSDGSVPGARGEGRTMKRCKTLPITDESVTTPTPLKRAVTAHQSTRRPTAADLQSMLLLRICRTASHELGHCFGLDHCMYRACVMQATSSVAEDMRQPPYLCPVCDAKLAWAILNKASQTQSGTKPMAKGRAKRKLDDIEIEGEEGRKWRKERLVATKEFCQGQGSGFAGLVAFSTGVLEFLERLDKANMDASRRYHIGFSDGSKRDESLSFD
;
A
#
# COMPACT_ATOMS: atom_id res chain seq x y z
N MET A 1 -24.47 19.30 -40.23
CA MET A 1 -23.55 20.41 -39.90
C MET A 1 -23.42 20.44 -38.38
N ALA A 2 -22.28 20.25 -37.71
CA ALA A 2 -20.86 20.17 -38.06
C ALA A 2 -20.24 18.90 -37.44
N PRO A 3 -19.11 18.37 -37.97
CA PRO A 3 -18.54 17.10 -37.52
C PRO A 3 -17.77 17.25 -36.20
N ASN A 4 -18.05 16.38 -35.24
CA ASN A 4 -17.37 16.31 -33.96
C ASN A 4 -15.89 15.99 -34.17
N SER A 5 -15.01 16.91 -33.77
CA SER A 5 -13.57 16.78 -33.94
C SER A 5 -13.03 15.68 -33.03
N LYS A 6 -12.33 14.71 -33.64
CA LYS A 6 -11.51 13.73 -32.93
C LYS A 6 -10.47 14.48 -32.10
N ARG A 7 -10.65 14.56 -30.78
CA ARG A 7 -9.59 15.01 -29.86
C ARG A 7 -8.47 13.97 -29.90
N ARG A 8 -7.41 14.28 -30.65
CA ARG A 8 -6.12 13.61 -30.55
C ARG A 8 -5.56 13.87 -29.15
N VAL A 9 -5.27 12.80 -28.41
CA VAL A 9 -4.27 12.83 -27.34
C VAL A 9 -2.99 13.41 -27.94
N PRO A 10 -2.29 14.36 -27.29
CA PRO A 10 -1.06 14.92 -27.85
C PRO A 10 -0.02 13.81 -27.94
N THR A 11 0.19 13.25 -29.13
CA THR A 11 1.38 12.45 -29.41
C THR A 11 2.57 13.41 -29.35
N ARG A 12 3.30 13.38 -28.23
CA ARG A 12 4.52 14.18 -28.02
C ARG A 12 5.64 13.61 -28.92
N ASN A 13 5.53 13.86 -30.22
CA ASN A 13 6.54 13.55 -31.22
C ASN A 13 7.58 14.68 -31.27
N LYS A 14 8.47 14.69 -30.28
CA LYS A 14 9.83 15.22 -30.28
C LYS A 14 10.56 14.30 -29.31
N ALA A 15 11.78 13.85 -29.61
CA ALA A 15 12.58 13.05 -28.68
C ALA A 15 12.59 13.73 -27.30
N ALA A 16 11.70 13.29 -26.41
CA ALA A 16 11.38 14.03 -25.21
C ALA A 16 12.57 13.85 -24.29
N LYS A 17 13.23 14.95 -23.95
CA LYS A 17 14.31 14.94 -22.96
C LYS A 17 13.69 14.41 -21.66
N LEU A 18 14.17 13.26 -21.19
CA LEU A 18 13.71 12.63 -19.94
C LEU A 18 13.68 13.65 -18.81
N CYS A 19 12.66 13.59 -17.95
CA CYS A 19 12.53 14.48 -16.80
C CYS A 19 13.75 14.39 -15.88
N GLN A 20 14.28 15.53 -15.44
CA GLN A 20 15.50 15.58 -14.61
C GLN A 20 15.21 15.52 -13.11
N HIS A 21 13.94 15.69 -12.70
CA HIS A 21 13.50 15.72 -11.30
C HIS A 21 14.40 16.60 -10.41
N THR A 22 14.76 17.78 -10.92
CA THR A 22 15.61 18.75 -10.21
C THR A 22 14.94 19.13 -8.89
N ASP A 23 13.65 19.39 -8.97
CA ASP A 23 12.80 19.89 -7.91
C ASP A 23 11.74 18.88 -7.51
N LEU A 24 11.58 18.72 -6.20
CA LEU A 24 10.60 17.82 -5.59
C LEU A 24 9.64 18.61 -4.71
N THR A 25 8.41 18.12 -4.58
CA THR A 25 7.43 18.61 -3.62
C THR A 25 7.15 17.58 -2.54
N CYS A 26 6.98 18.06 -1.30
CA CYS A 26 6.58 17.26 -0.14
C CYS A 26 5.21 17.68 0.41
N THR A 27 4.52 18.57 -0.30
CA THR A 27 3.18 19.09 0.04
C THR A 27 2.12 18.54 -0.91
N PRO A 28 0.82 18.65 -0.57
CA PRO A 28 -0.24 18.34 -1.52
C PRO A 28 -0.13 19.18 -2.79
N SER A 29 -0.69 18.66 -3.88
CA SER A 29 -0.77 19.36 -5.15
C SER A 29 -1.70 20.59 -5.06
N PRO A 30 -1.57 21.57 -5.96
CA PRO A 30 -2.54 22.65 -6.11
C PRO A 30 -3.97 22.13 -6.31
N HIS A 31 -4.14 21.03 -7.05
CA HIS A 31 -5.44 20.43 -7.27
C HIS A 31 -6.04 19.88 -5.97
N ALA A 32 -5.26 19.15 -5.15
CA ALA A 32 -5.70 18.64 -3.85
C ALA A 32 -6.20 19.79 -2.95
N LEU A 33 -5.44 20.88 -2.86
CA LEU A 33 -5.83 22.04 -2.05
C LEU A 33 -7.15 22.68 -2.51
N ASN A 34 -7.46 22.60 -3.80
CA ASN A 34 -8.70 23.11 -4.38
C ASN A 34 -9.88 22.11 -4.29
N SER A 35 -9.60 20.81 -4.16
CA SER A 35 -10.62 19.75 -4.03
C SER A 35 -11.33 19.74 -2.66
N GLY A 36 -10.80 20.46 -1.68
CA GLY A 36 -11.30 20.43 -0.30
C GLY A 36 -10.58 19.40 0.60
N TYR A 37 -9.52 18.76 0.10
CA TYR A 37 -8.67 17.88 0.89
C TYR A 37 -8.10 18.61 2.12
N HIS A 38 -8.21 17.98 3.29
CA HIS A 38 -7.71 18.54 4.53
C HIS A 38 -6.20 18.32 4.69
N HIS A 39 -5.43 19.41 4.64
CA HIS A 39 -4.00 19.36 4.91
C HIS A 39 -3.71 19.35 6.42
N TYR A 40 -3.20 18.22 6.94
CA TYR A 40 -2.85 18.05 8.34
C TYR A 40 -1.49 18.69 8.71
N THR A 41 -1.50 19.49 9.76
CA THR A 41 -0.29 20.05 10.40
C THR A 41 0.55 18.97 11.08
N GLN A 42 1.83 19.26 11.32
CA GLN A 42 2.73 18.33 12.05
C GLN A 42 2.19 17.98 13.44
N THR A 43 1.64 18.96 14.16
CA THR A 43 1.00 18.74 15.46
C THR A 43 -0.19 17.81 15.37
N GLN A 44 -1.08 17.97 14.37
CA GLN A 44 -2.21 17.06 14.18
C GLN A 44 -1.75 15.63 13.88
N ILE A 45 -0.69 15.47 13.10
CA ILE A 45 -0.15 14.15 12.72
C ILE A 45 0.54 13.48 13.90
N HIS A 46 1.34 14.23 14.65
CA HIS A 46 1.93 13.76 15.90
C HIS A 46 0.84 13.32 16.89
N ASN A 47 -0.21 14.12 17.06
CA ASN A 47 -1.34 13.77 17.92
C ASN A 47 -2.08 12.52 17.40
N ALA A 48 -2.16 12.34 16.09
CA ALA A 48 -2.78 11.17 15.48
C ALA A 48 -1.93 9.90 15.65
N ALA A 49 -0.60 10.01 15.63
CA ALA A 49 0.33 8.90 15.86
C ALA A 49 0.44 8.52 17.34
N THR A 50 0.53 9.51 18.23
CA THR A 50 0.65 9.31 19.69
C THR A 50 -0.65 8.87 20.34
N GLY A 51 -1.77 9.45 19.90
CA GLY A 51 -3.02 9.49 20.66
C GLY A 51 -3.05 10.55 21.77
N ASN A 52 -2.02 11.39 21.93
CA ASN A 52 -1.89 12.33 23.04
C ASN A 52 -1.86 13.79 22.56
N LYS A 53 -2.95 14.52 22.81
CA LYS A 53 -3.13 15.93 22.41
C LYS A 53 -2.27 16.93 23.21
N LYS A 54 -1.61 16.50 24.29
CA LYS A 54 -0.84 17.37 25.20
C LYS A 54 0.67 17.36 24.93
N LEU A 55 1.17 16.42 24.13
CA LEU A 55 2.60 16.34 23.85
C LEU A 55 3.02 17.46 22.91
N ARG A 56 4.02 18.24 23.33
CA ARG A 56 4.70 19.19 22.45
C ARG A 56 5.49 18.42 21.41
N VAL A 57 5.38 18.85 20.16
CA VAL A 57 6.23 18.35 19.07
C VAL A 57 7.63 18.92 19.30
N SER A 58 8.61 18.07 19.55
CA SER A 58 10.01 18.51 19.57
C SER A 58 10.53 18.69 18.14
N ASP A 59 11.58 19.48 17.96
CA ASP A 59 12.18 19.72 16.64
C ASP A 59 12.60 18.42 15.95
N GLY A 60 13.10 17.44 16.71
CA GLY A 60 13.45 16.12 16.19
C GLY A 60 12.25 15.33 15.67
N VAL A 61 11.12 15.38 16.38
CA VAL A 61 9.86 14.75 15.93
C VAL A 61 9.31 15.47 14.71
N GLN A 62 9.37 16.80 14.68
CA GLN A 62 8.95 17.56 13.50
C GLN A 62 9.76 17.15 12.26
N ALA A 63 11.09 17.11 12.37
CA ALA A 63 11.96 16.71 11.27
C ALA A 63 11.72 15.24 10.84
N PHE A 64 11.41 14.34 11.78
CA PHE A 64 11.00 12.96 11.45
C PHE A 64 9.72 12.93 10.61
N LEU A 65 8.69 13.68 11.01
CA LEU A 65 7.43 13.72 10.27
C LEU A 65 7.55 14.40 8.90
N GLU A 66 8.51 15.32 8.74
CA GLU A 66 8.85 15.97 7.47
C GLU A 66 9.60 15.04 6.49
N ALA A 67 10.23 13.96 6.98
CA ALA A 67 10.82 12.94 6.12
C ALA A 67 9.79 12.18 5.27
N PHE A 68 8.52 12.20 5.68
CA PHE A 68 7.39 11.61 4.97
C PHE A 68 6.60 12.71 4.27
N PRO A 69 6.47 12.68 2.93
CA PRO A 69 5.67 13.67 2.20
C PRO A 69 4.18 13.62 2.55
N SER A 70 3.46 14.68 2.23
CA SER A 70 1.99 14.65 2.21
C SER A 70 1.48 13.80 1.03
N PRO A 71 0.23 13.30 1.06
CA PRO A 71 -0.44 12.79 -0.14
C PRO A 71 -0.41 13.84 -1.25
N LEU A 72 -0.16 13.42 -2.49
CA LEU A 72 -0.11 14.33 -3.64
C LEU A 72 -1.50 14.85 -4.01
N GLY A 73 -2.46 13.94 -4.20
CA GLY A 73 -3.82 14.28 -4.63
C GLY A 73 -3.84 14.96 -5.99
N LEU A 74 -3.46 14.23 -7.03
CA LEU A 74 -3.60 14.67 -8.43
C LEU A 74 -5.05 14.49 -8.91
N PRO A 75 -5.43 15.09 -10.05
CA PRO A 75 -6.78 14.88 -10.58
C PRO A 75 -7.10 13.39 -10.77
N ARG A 76 -8.30 13.02 -10.32
CA ARG A 76 -8.82 11.64 -10.30
C ARG A 76 -8.12 10.71 -9.32
N ASP A 77 -7.18 11.18 -8.50
CA ASP A 77 -6.72 10.40 -7.35
C ASP A 77 -7.88 10.23 -6.36
N ASP A 78 -7.96 9.09 -5.68
CA ASP A 78 -9.06 8.77 -4.77
C ASP A 78 -9.22 9.83 -3.68
N VAL A 79 -8.10 10.30 -3.12
CA VAL A 79 -8.06 11.38 -2.11
C VAL A 79 -8.66 12.71 -2.58
N THR A 80 -8.80 12.91 -3.89
CA THR A 80 -9.43 14.09 -4.50
C THR A 80 -10.88 13.84 -4.93
N LEU A 81 -11.23 12.56 -5.16
CA LEU A 81 -12.59 12.11 -5.42
C LEU A 81 -13.42 12.04 -4.13
N ASP A 82 -12.81 11.59 -3.03
CA ASP A 82 -13.35 11.67 -1.68
C ASP A 82 -12.42 12.44 -0.71
N PRO A 83 -12.35 13.79 -0.85
CA PRO A 83 -11.49 14.61 -0.01
C PRO A 83 -11.94 14.68 1.46
N LYS A 84 -13.15 14.17 1.77
CA LYS A 84 -13.75 14.16 3.11
C LYS A 84 -13.64 12.80 3.78
N TYR A 85 -12.97 11.82 3.14
CA TYR A 85 -12.75 10.51 3.73
C TYR A 85 -12.19 10.64 5.16
N PRO A 86 -12.79 9.96 6.15
CA PRO A 86 -12.45 10.16 7.55
C PRO A 86 -11.03 9.68 7.86
N ALA A 87 -10.18 10.59 8.34
CA ALA A 87 -8.85 10.19 8.77
C ALA A 87 -8.89 9.37 10.07
N GLN A 88 -8.26 8.20 10.04
CA GLN A 88 -8.20 7.30 11.19
C GLN A 88 -6.95 7.59 12.04
N SER A 89 -7.10 8.24 13.21
CA SER A 89 -6.01 8.37 14.20
C SER A 89 -5.69 7.05 14.92
N LYS A 90 -4.59 6.95 15.66
CA LYS A 90 -4.30 5.79 16.53
C LYS A 90 -5.39 5.58 17.58
N ASN A 91 -5.92 6.64 18.19
CA ASN A 91 -7.02 6.52 19.16
C ASN A 91 -8.30 6.00 18.53
N ALA A 92 -8.67 6.56 17.37
CA ALA A 92 -9.81 6.07 16.60
C ALA A 92 -9.61 4.58 16.28
N TRP A 93 -8.43 4.22 15.76
CA TRP A 93 -8.02 2.84 15.47
C TRP A 93 -8.13 1.89 16.67
N MET A 94 -7.61 2.29 17.84
CA MET A 94 -7.70 1.48 19.07
C MET A 94 -9.14 1.26 19.53
N SER A 95 -10.04 2.19 19.22
CA SER A 95 -11.46 2.11 19.57
C SER A 95 -12.34 1.36 18.58
N LEU A 96 -11.80 0.85 17.44
CA LEU A 96 -12.61 0.09 16.48
C LEU A 96 -13.09 -1.25 17.09
N PRO A 97 -14.41 -1.47 17.22
CA PRO A 97 -14.96 -2.72 17.72
C PRO A 97 -14.64 -3.94 16.83
N GLU A 98 -14.60 -3.73 15.52
CA GLU A 98 -14.41 -4.77 14.50
C GLU A 98 -12.95 -5.17 14.30
N ARG A 99 -12.01 -4.50 15.00
CA ARG A 99 -10.57 -4.74 14.85
C ARG A 99 -10.20 -6.11 15.41
N ASN A 100 -9.52 -6.90 14.58
CA ASN A 100 -8.93 -8.16 15.00
C ASN A 100 -7.70 -7.93 15.88
N ALA A 101 -7.74 -8.51 17.08
CA ALA A 101 -6.62 -8.50 18.01
C ALA A 101 -5.54 -9.50 17.56
N VAL A 102 -4.28 -9.07 17.48
CA VAL A 102 -3.16 -10.00 17.29
C VAL A 102 -2.92 -10.67 18.63
N THR A 103 -2.99 -11.99 18.70
CA THR A 103 -2.84 -12.74 19.98
C THR A 103 -1.79 -13.82 19.84
N MET A 104 -1.29 -14.35 20.95
CA MET A 104 -0.35 -15.48 20.93
C MET A 104 -0.90 -16.74 20.23
N ARG A 105 -2.23 -16.86 20.11
CA ARG A 105 -2.89 -17.98 19.41
C ARG A 105 -3.22 -17.67 17.95
N ARG A 106 -3.23 -16.39 17.56
CA ARG A 106 -3.60 -15.89 16.23
C ARG A 106 -2.61 -14.82 15.81
N SER A 107 -1.45 -15.26 15.33
CA SER A 107 -0.29 -14.41 15.06
C SER A 107 0.46 -14.77 13.77
N VAL A 108 -0.13 -15.60 12.91
CA VAL A 108 0.50 -16.03 11.65
C VAL A 108 -0.23 -15.40 10.46
N ILE A 109 0.48 -14.72 9.57
CA ILE A 109 -0.06 -14.31 8.28
C ILE A 109 0.18 -15.46 7.30
N TYR A 110 -0.86 -15.98 6.69
CA TYR A 110 -0.73 -16.98 5.63
C TYR A 110 -0.87 -16.33 4.25
N VAL A 111 -0.08 -16.79 3.30
CA VAL A 111 -0.20 -16.42 1.88
C VAL A 111 -0.52 -17.68 1.09
N ALA A 112 -1.66 -17.70 0.40
CA ALA A 112 -2.03 -18.77 -0.52
C ALA A 112 -1.58 -18.40 -1.93
N ALA A 113 -0.83 -19.30 -2.57
CA ALA A 113 -0.38 -19.17 -3.95
C ALA A 113 -1.56 -19.14 -4.95
N PRO A 114 -1.35 -18.61 -6.17
CA PRO A 114 -2.39 -18.63 -7.19
C PRO A 114 -2.89 -20.05 -7.46
N PRO A 115 -4.21 -20.28 -7.56
CA PRO A 115 -4.72 -21.60 -7.85
C PRO A 115 -4.22 -22.13 -9.20
N LEU A 116 -3.84 -23.41 -9.22
CA LEU A 116 -3.47 -24.09 -10.46
C LEU A 116 -4.69 -24.23 -11.37
N ILE A 117 -4.46 -24.42 -12.67
CA ILE A 117 -5.53 -24.64 -13.64
C ILE A 117 -5.50 -26.12 -14.05
N ASP A 118 -6.57 -26.83 -13.71
CA ASP A 118 -6.77 -28.23 -14.10
C ASP A 118 -7.09 -28.38 -15.60
N ASP A 119 -6.81 -29.55 -16.15
CA ASP A 119 -7.02 -29.81 -17.57
C ASP A 119 -8.50 -29.85 -17.98
N SER A 120 -9.42 -30.08 -17.03
CA SER A 120 -10.87 -29.97 -17.25
C SER A 120 -11.29 -28.57 -17.73
N ILE A 121 -10.50 -27.54 -17.43
CA ILE A 121 -10.77 -26.14 -17.82
C ILE A 121 -9.54 -25.46 -18.43
N ARG A 122 -8.78 -26.21 -19.25
CA ARG A 122 -7.56 -25.72 -19.92
C ARG A 122 -7.68 -24.37 -20.64
N MET A 123 -8.89 -23.99 -21.09
CA MET A 123 -9.13 -22.69 -21.72
C MET A 123 -8.90 -21.50 -20.78
N MET A 124 -9.02 -21.70 -19.46
CA MET A 124 -8.77 -20.69 -18.43
C MET A 124 -7.30 -20.24 -18.39
N ARG A 125 -6.37 -21.04 -18.92
CA ARG A 125 -4.94 -20.65 -19.01
C ARG A 125 -4.71 -19.39 -19.86
N GLU A 126 -5.64 -19.07 -20.76
CA GLU A 126 -5.57 -17.83 -21.54
C GLU A 126 -6.20 -16.62 -20.83
N TRP A 127 -6.87 -16.81 -19.68
CA TRP A 127 -7.55 -15.73 -18.94
C TRP A 127 -6.58 -14.85 -18.15
N SER A 128 -5.38 -15.33 -17.85
CA SER A 128 -4.28 -14.53 -17.30
C SER A 128 -3.37 -13.93 -18.38
N ARG A 129 -3.73 -14.07 -19.67
CA ARG A 129 -2.93 -13.56 -20.80
C ARG A 129 -3.54 -12.29 -21.37
N PRO A 130 -2.90 -11.13 -21.19
CA PRO A 130 -3.44 -9.88 -21.69
C PRO A 130 -3.35 -9.78 -23.21
N VAL A 131 -4.38 -9.18 -23.81
CA VAL A 131 -4.48 -8.80 -25.22
C VAL A 131 -4.44 -7.28 -25.30
N VAL A 132 -3.42 -6.75 -25.95
CA VAL A 132 -3.24 -5.31 -26.15
C VAL A 132 -3.29 -5.01 -27.64
N GLN A 133 -4.16 -4.08 -28.06
CA GLN A 133 -4.36 -3.73 -29.47
C GLN A 133 -4.65 -4.93 -30.39
N GLY A 134 -5.42 -5.91 -29.88
CA GLY A 134 -5.81 -7.10 -30.64
C GLY A 134 -4.72 -8.16 -30.81
N LYS A 135 -3.56 -8.00 -30.15
CA LYS A 135 -2.49 -9.00 -30.12
C LYS A 135 -2.26 -9.48 -28.70
N ALA A 136 -2.27 -10.79 -28.51
CA ALA A 136 -1.86 -11.40 -27.24
C ALA A 136 -0.37 -11.10 -27.00
N LEU A 137 -0.02 -10.74 -25.77
CA LEU A 137 1.38 -10.53 -25.41
C LEU A 137 2.20 -11.84 -25.55
N PRO A 138 3.44 -11.80 -26.09
CA PRO A 138 4.27 -12.98 -26.30
C PRO A 138 4.57 -13.74 -25.01
N LYS A 139 4.64 -15.08 -25.06
CA LYS A 139 4.96 -15.93 -23.90
C LYS A 139 6.32 -15.63 -23.24
N SER A 140 7.27 -15.11 -24.00
CA SER A 140 8.60 -14.71 -23.51
C SER A 140 8.61 -13.34 -22.81
N GLN A 141 7.62 -12.49 -23.08
CA GLN A 141 7.35 -11.27 -22.31
C GLN A 141 6.38 -11.53 -21.15
N SER A 142 5.82 -12.74 -21.07
CA SER A 142 5.07 -13.26 -19.92
C SER A 142 5.91 -14.27 -19.11
N GLN A 143 7.24 -14.15 -19.12
CA GLN A 143 8.11 -14.77 -18.10
C GLN A 143 7.99 -14.04 -16.74
N ASP A 144 6.80 -13.49 -16.48
CA ASP A 144 6.35 -12.81 -15.28
C ASP A 144 5.87 -13.86 -14.27
N SER A 145 6.72 -14.82 -13.92
CA SER A 145 6.29 -15.84 -12.95
C SER A 145 6.04 -15.14 -11.62
N PHE A 146 4.79 -15.19 -11.15
CA PHE A 146 4.42 -14.72 -9.82
C PHE A 146 5.22 -15.49 -8.77
N ASP A 147 6.24 -14.84 -8.20
CA ASP A 147 7.04 -15.44 -7.14
C ASP A 147 6.36 -15.20 -5.79
N VAL A 148 5.48 -16.13 -5.42
CA VAL A 148 4.78 -16.10 -4.14
C VAL A 148 5.74 -16.15 -2.94
N ASN A 149 6.91 -16.77 -3.07
CA ASN A 149 7.87 -16.85 -1.96
C ASN A 149 8.52 -15.48 -1.72
N ALA A 150 8.86 -14.76 -2.80
CA ALA A 150 9.34 -13.39 -2.67
C ALA A 150 8.29 -12.46 -2.04
N VAL A 151 6.99 -12.68 -2.31
CA VAL A 151 5.90 -11.97 -1.62
C VAL A 151 5.85 -12.33 -0.13
N VAL A 152 5.95 -13.62 0.22
CA VAL A 152 6.00 -14.08 1.62
C VAL A 152 7.17 -13.43 2.38
N ASP A 153 8.37 -13.42 1.77
CA ASP A 153 9.57 -12.85 2.38
C ASP A 153 9.47 -11.33 2.53
N TYR A 154 8.93 -10.63 1.53
CA TYR A 154 8.64 -9.19 1.65
C TYR A 154 7.67 -8.92 2.80
N LEU A 155 6.56 -9.65 2.86
CA LEU A 155 5.54 -9.47 3.90
C LEU A 155 6.08 -9.80 5.29
N LYS A 156 6.99 -10.78 5.40
CA LYS A 156 7.71 -11.09 6.65
C LYS A 156 8.58 -9.93 7.11
N ALA A 157 9.26 -9.26 6.18
CA ALA A 157 10.03 -8.06 6.47
C ALA A 157 9.13 -6.86 6.81
N PHE A 158 8.03 -6.69 6.08
CA PHE A 158 7.09 -5.58 6.22
C PHE A 158 6.26 -5.66 7.51
N TYR A 159 5.77 -6.83 7.88
CA TYR A 159 5.05 -7.10 9.14
C TYR A 159 5.98 -7.64 10.22
N HIS A 160 7.19 -7.08 10.31
CA HIS A 160 8.25 -7.53 11.21
C HIS A 160 7.75 -7.84 12.62
N GLY A 161 8.16 -8.99 13.14
CA GLY A 161 7.75 -9.51 14.43
C GLY A 161 6.52 -10.42 14.37
N LEU A 162 5.84 -10.55 13.22
CA LEU A 162 4.88 -11.62 12.95
C LEU A 162 5.52 -12.75 12.14
N GLU A 163 4.93 -13.93 12.27
CA GLU A 163 5.26 -15.04 11.39
C GLU A 163 4.45 -14.92 10.10
N VAL A 164 5.11 -15.14 8.96
CA VAL A 164 4.46 -15.16 7.64
C VAL A 164 4.83 -16.48 6.97
N ARG A 165 3.83 -17.23 6.50
CA ARG A 165 4.00 -18.56 5.92
C ARG A 165 3.27 -18.69 4.60
N LEU A 166 3.84 -19.46 3.69
CA LEU A 166 3.10 -20.00 2.55
C LEU A 166 2.07 -21.02 3.05
N LEU A 167 0.83 -20.90 2.60
CA LEU A 167 -0.21 -21.90 2.83
C LEU A 167 -0.04 -23.04 1.84
N HIS A 168 0.23 -24.24 2.34
CA HIS A 168 0.44 -25.45 1.54
C HIS A 168 -0.89 -26.11 1.13
N ALA A 169 -1.83 -25.32 0.59
CA ALA A 169 -3.09 -25.80 0.06
C ALA A 169 -2.96 -26.09 -1.45
N ALA A 170 -3.41 -27.26 -1.89
CA ALA A 170 -3.45 -27.61 -3.31
C ALA A 170 -4.68 -26.97 -3.98
N LEU A 171 -4.60 -25.66 -4.21
CA LEU A 171 -5.68 -24.91 -4.85
C LEU A 171 -5.70 -25.16 -6.35
N SER A 172 -6.87 -25.47 -6.91
CA SER A 172 -7.01 -25.66 -8.34
C SER A 172 -8.39 -25.22 -8.84
N PHE A 173 -8.41 -24.46 -9.93
CA PHE A 173 -9.62 -24.25 -10.70
C PHE A 173 -9.98 -25.50 -11.51
N LEU A 174 -11.27 -25.85 -11.50
CA LEU A 174 -11.88 -27.03 -12.12
C LEU A 174 -13.17 -26.63 -12.86
N ALA A 175 -13.69 -27.55 -13.68
CA ALA A 175 -15.01 -27.39 -14.28
C ALA A 175 -16.10 -27.39 -13.20
N TRP A 176 -17.01 -26.41 -13.25
CA TRP A 176 -18.19 -26.37 -12.39
C TRP A 176 -19.38 -27.07 -13.07
N ASN A 177 -20.09 -27.91 -12.33
CA ASN A 177 -21.31 -28.57 -12.78
C ASN A 177 -22.47 -28.23 -11.83
N ASP A 178 -23.58 -27.74 -12.37
CA ASP A 178 -24.77 -27.40 -11.58
C ASP A 178 -25.62 -28.63 -11.19
N GLU A 179 -25.34 -29.82 -11.74
CA GLU A 179 -26.06 -31.06 -11.40
C GLU A 179 -25.36 -31.80 -10.23
N PRO A 180 -26.07 -32.06 -9.11
CA PRO A 180 -25.50 -32.71 -7.91
C PRO A 180 -25.18 -34.21 -8.08
N THR A 181 -25.51 -34.83 -9.22
CA THR A 181 -25.24 -36.26 -9.48
C THR A 181 -24.81 -36.50 -10.94
N PRO A 182 -23.60 -37.05 -11.20
CA PRO A 182 -23.26 -37.50 -12.54
C PRO A 182 -24.11 -38.73 -12.90
N LYS A 183 -24.90 -38.63 -13.98
CA LYS A 183 -25.56 -39.82 -14.55
C LYS A 183 -24.47 -40.81 -15.01
N PRO A 184 -24.56 -42.11 -14.68
CA PRO A 184 -23.53 -43.08 -15.03
C PRO A 184 -23.35 -43.11 -16.56
N GLY A 185 -22.12 -42.90 -17.04
CA GLY A 185 -21.77 -42.96 -18.46
C GLY A 185 -21.57 -41.62 -19.19
N LYS A 186 -21.74 -40.47 -18.54
CA LYS A 186 -21.36 -39.16 -19.14
C LYS A 186 -20.03 -38.65 -18.57
N SER A 187 -19.10 -38.34 -19.47
CA SER A 187 -17.84 -37.66 -19.15
C SER A 187 -18.10 -36.34 -18.42
N VAL A 188 -17.54 -36.20 -17.21
CA VAL A 188 -17.50 -34.97 -16.41
C VAL A 188 -16.61 -33.94 -17.12
N ARG A 189 -17.12 -33.27 -18.16
CA ARG A 189 -16.34 -32.36 -19.01
C ARG A 189 -17.06 -31.06 -19.38
N SER A 190 -18.25 -30.80 -18.84
CA SER A 190 -19.06 -29.67 -19.28
C SER A 190 -19.14 -28.60 -18.21
N THR A 191 -18.26 -27.61 -18.27
CA THR A 191 -18.52 -26.30 -17.65
C THR A 191 -19.93 -25.81 -18.03
N SER A 192 -20.66 -25.23 -17.09
CA SER A 192 -21.97 -24.66 -17.40
C SER A 192 -21.83 -23.61 -18.51
N HIS A 193 -22.43 -23.91 -19.65
CA HIS A 193 -22.41 -23.06 -20.83
C HIS A 193 -23.83 -22.57 -21.10
N ARG A 194 -24.06 -21.28 -20.92
CA ARG A 194 -25.26 -20.61 -21.43
C ARG A 194 -24.86 -19.85 -22.69
N ASN A 195 -25.50 -20.17 -23.82
CA ASN A 195 -25.22 -19.55 -25.12
C ASN A 195 -23.73 -19.59 -25.55
N GLY A 196 -23.00 -20.64 -25.15
CA GLY A 196 -21.58 -20.81 -25.49
C GLY A 196 -20.58 -20.00 -24.64
N LYS A 197 -21.03 -19.35 -23.56
CA LYS A 197 -20.18 -18.58 -22.62
C LYS A 197 -19.97 -19.34 -21.32
N VAL A 198 -18.80 -19.19 -20.70
CA VAL A 198 -18.50 -19.74 -19.36
C VAL A 198 -19.05 -18.77 -18.32
N GLU A 199 -20.02 -19.20 -17.53
CA GLU A 199 -20.61 -18.37 -16.46
C GLU A 199 -19.94 -18.61 -15.10
N CYS A 200 -19.44 -19.83 -14.85
CA CYS A 200 -18.81 -20.20 -13.59
C CYS A 200 -17.67 -21.20 -13.77
N VAL A 201 -16.73 -21.19 -12.83
CA VAL A 201 -15.71 -22.22 -12.63
C VAL A 201 -15.75 -22.67 -11.17
N GLY A 202 -15.21 -23.86 -10.87
CA GLY A 202 -15.08 -24.33 -9.50
C GLY A 202 -13.67 -24.06 -8.99
N LEU A 203 -13.52 -23.56 -7.76
CA LEU A 203 -12.23 -23.48 -7.07
C LEU A 203 -12.19 -24.57 -5.99
N SER A 204 -11.33 -25.57 -6.19
CA SER A 204 -11.09 -26.61 -5.20
C SER A 204 -10.11 -26.11 -4.15
N THR A 205 -10.48 -26.29 -2.88
CA THR A 205 -9.64 -26.01 -1.71
C THR A 205 -8.99 -27.26 -1.13
N GLY A 206 -9.19 -28.41 -1.78
CA GLY A 206 -8.86 -29.74 -1.26
C GLY A 206 -9.87 -30.29 -0.25
N LYS A 207 -10.71 -29.43 0.33
CA LYS A 207 -11.81 -29.81 1.24
C LYS A 207 -13.18 -29.74 0.56
N GLU A 208 -13.36 -28.73 -0.27
CA GLU A 208 -14.61 -28.44 -0.96
C GLU A 208 -14.35 -27.80 -2.32
N LEU A 209 -15.41 -27.75 -3.13
CA LEU A 209 -15.42 -27.10 -4.44
C LEU A 209 -16.35 -25.90 -4.37
N ILE A 210 -15.80 -24.70 -4.52
CA ILE A 210 -16.54 -23.44 -4.37
C ILE A 210 -16.82 -22.86 -5.75
N ARG A 211 -18.06 -22.45 -5.99
CA ARG A 211 -18.48 -21.85 -7.26
C ARG A 211 -17.96 -20.42 -7.36
N ILE A 212 -17.20 -20.14 -8.41
CA ILE A 212 -16.69 -18.80 -8.74
C ILE A 212 -17.38 -18.29 -10.00
N ARG A 213 -18.14 -17.20 -9.89
CA ARG A 213 -18.77 -16.52 -11.02
C ARG A 213 -17.72 -15.86 -11.89
N VAL A 214 -17.99 -15.86 -13.19
CA VAL A 214 -17.12 -15.32 -14.22
C VAL A 214 -17.94 -14.35 -15.07
N ARG A 215 -17.33 -13.21 -15.43
CA ARG A 215 -17.89 -12.30 -16.45
C ARG A 215 -16.91 -12.11 -17.60
N GLU A 216 -17.45 -11.86 -18.79
CA GLU A 216 -16.66 -11.45 -19.96
C GLU A 216 -16.51 -9.92 -19.96
N ALA A 217 -15.30 -9.42 -20.20
CA ALA A 217 -15.01 -7.99 -20.20
C ALA A 217 -15.09 -7.38 -21.62
N PRO A 218 -15.77 -6.25 -21.85
CA PRO A 218 -17.02 -5.78 -21.25
C PRO A 218 -18.27 -6.18 -22.06
N ILE A 219 -19.39 -6.21 -21.34
CA ILE A 219 -20.77 -6.23 -21.83
C ILE A 219 -21.04 -4.98 -22.68
N GLN A 220 -21.57 -5.17 -23.89
CA GLN A 220 -21.62 -4.23 -25.03
C GLN A 220 -22.41 -2.92 -24.87
N ASN A 221 -22.87 -2.53 -23.67
CA ASN A 221 -23.88 -1.46 -23.54
C ASN A 221 -23.37 -0.09 -23.08
N VAL A 222 -22.06 0.15 -22.98
CA VAL A 222 -21.52 1.49 -22.71
C VAL A 222 -20.55 1.89 -23.82
N SER A 223 -20.85 3.01 -24.47
CA SER A 223 -20.22 3.60 -25.68
C SER A 223 -18.72 3.98 -25.53
N SER A 224 -18.01 3.44 -24.56
CA SER A 224 -16.65 3.87 -24.25
C SER A 224 -15.76 2.70 -23.87
N SER A 225 -14.85 2.37 -24.79
CA SER A 225 -13.55 1.71 -24.56
C SER A 225 -13.44 0.18 -24.56
N ALA A 226 -13.41 -0.41 -25.76
CA ALA A 226 -12.73 -1.69 -25.99
C ALA A 226 -11.20 -1.65 -25.68
N ASN A 227 -10.66 -0.50 -25.28
CA ASN A 227 -9.24 -0.25 -25.02
C ASN A 227 -8.87 -0.18 -23.52
N HIS A 228 -9.71 -0.63 -22.57
CA HIS A 228 -9.34 -0.67 -21.13
C HIS A 228 -9.35 -2.08 -20.50
N PHE A 229 -9.81 -3.10 -21.23
CA PHE A 229 -9.93 -4.48 -20.74
C PHE A 229 -8.97 -5.39 -21.52
N PRO A 230 -7.76 -5.66 -21.01
CA PRO A 230 -6.79 -6.53 -21.68
C PRO A 230 -7.10 -8.01 -21.46
N TYR A 231 -7.96 -8.34 -20.51
CA TYR A 231 -8.35 -9.72 -20.20
C TYR A 231 -9.75 -10.01 -20.70
N ARG A 232 -9.96 -11.21 -21.25
CA ARG A 232 -11.28 -11.61 -21.76
C ARG A 232 -12.28 -11.87 -20.63
N TYR A 233 -11.83 -12.45 -19.54
CA TYR A 233 -12.68 -12.88 -18.43
C TYR A 233 -12.15 -12.31 -17.12
N GLN A 234 -13.08 -12.04 -16.21
CA GLN A 234 -12.81 -11.60 -14.85
C GLN A 234 -13.51 -12.53 -13.86
N LEU A 235 -12.88 -12.78 -12.72
CA LEU A 235 -13.43 -13.61 -11.63
C LEU A 235 -14.11 -12.74 -10.58
N ASP A 236 -15.24 -13.21 -10.06
CA ASP A 236 -15.97 -12.54 -8.98
C ASP A 236 -15.21 -12.66 -7.66
N LEU A 237 -14.92 -11.51 -7.09
CA LEU A 237 -14.10 -11.34 -5.90
C LEU A 237 -14.85 -11.76 -4.62
N ASN A 238 -16.18 -11.63 -4.58
CA ASN A 238 -16.99 -12.09 -3.44
C ASN A 238 -16.95 -13.62 -3.33
N ASP A 239 -17.06 -14.32 -4.46
CA ASP A 239 -16.99 -15.79 -4.47
C ASP A 239 -15.59 -16.32 -4.09
N LEU A 240 -14.53 -15.61 -4.49
CA LEU A 240 -13.16 -15.93 -4.04
C LEU A 240 -12.96 -15.70 -2.53
N THR A 241 -13.78 -14.85 -1.91
CA THR A 241 -13.76 -14.61 -0.46
C THR A 241 -14.24 -15.83 0.29
N ASP A 242 -15.31 -16.47 -0.17
CA ASP A 242 -15.81 -17.71 0.41
C ASP A 242 -14.72 -18.80 0.39
N ALA A 243 -13.95 -18.87 -0.70
CA ALA A 243 -12.78 -19.73 -0.78
C ALA A 243 -11.69 -19.35 0.23
N ALA A 244 -11.32 -18.06 0.32
CA ALA A 244 -10.34 -17.61 1.31
C ALA A 244 -10.79 -17.91 2.77
N LEU A 245 -12.08 -17.74 3.08
CA LEU A 245 -12.64 -18.04 4.39
C LEU A 245 -12.57 -19.53 4.74
N SER A 246 -12.84 -20.42 3.78
CA SER A 246 -12.71 -21.87 3.98
C SER A 246 -11.27 -22.33 4.24
N LEU A 247 -10.30 -21.59 3.70
CA LEU A 247 -8.87 -21.88 3.80
C LEU A 247 -8.24 -21.35 5.08
N LEU A 248 -8.85 -20.34 5.71
CA LEU A 248 -8.30 -19.57 6.82
C LEU A 248 -7.92 -20.46 8.02
N PRO A 249 -6.62 -20.65 8.31
CA PRO A 249 -6.20 -21.49 9.42
C PRO A 249 -6.61 -20.95 10.79
N ALA A 250 -6.72 -21.84 11.78
CA ALA A 250 -7.16 -21.48 13.13
C ALA A 250 -6.17 -20.55 13.89
N ASP A 251 -4.87 -20.72 13.62
CA ASP A 251 -3.77 -19.92 14.15
C ASP A 251 -3.46 -18.66 13.32
N ALA A 252 -4.14 -18.49 12.20
CA ALA A 252 -3.94 -17.35 11.32
C ALA A 252 -4.37 -16.06 12.03
N TYR A 253 -3.53 -15.04 12.00
CA TYR A 253 -3.99 -13.67 12.14
C TYR A 253 -4.79 -13.25 10.91
N SER A 254 -4.27 -13.53 9.71
CA SER A 254 -4.94 -13.26 8.43
C SER A 254 -4.46 -14.21 7.33
N LEU A 255 -5.23 -14.27 6.24
CA LEU A 255 -4.90 -14.99 5.01
C LEU A 255 -4.95 -14.03 3.82
N LEU A 256 -3.90 -14.03 3.01
CA LEU A 256 -3.86 -13.41 1.69
C LEU A 256 -3.99 -14.49 0.61
N LEU A 257 -5.05 -14.46 -0.19
CA LEU A 257 -5.19 -15.26 -1.40
C LEU A 257 -4.67 -14.48 -2.60
N THR A 258 -3.75 -15.07 -3.35
CA THR A 258 -3.19 -14.45 -4.55
C THR A 258 -3.86 -15.02 -5.80
N ALA A 259 -3.97 -14.22 -6.85
CA ALA A 259 -4.55 -14.62 -8.14
C ALA A 259 -3.75 -14.03 -9.32
N GLU A 260 -3.82 -14.68 -10.48
CA GLU A 260 -3.24 -14.17 -11.73
C GLU A 260 -4.32 -13.71 -12.72
N GLN A 261 -5.58 -13.97 -12.41
CA GLN A 261 -6.73 -13.59 -13.22
C GLN A 261 -7.24 -12.22 -12.79
N ASP A 262 -7.77 -11.48 -13.77
CA ASP A 262 -8.40 -10.20 -13.50
C ASP A 262 -9.66 -10.37 -12.65
N LEU A 263 -9.93 -9.43 -11.75
CA LEU A 263 -11.01 -9.55 -10.76
C LEU A 263 -12.03 -8.42 -10.89
N TYR A 264 -13.24 -8.66 -10.39
CA TYR A 264 -14.26 -7.64 -10.21
C TYR A 264 -15.09 -7.90 -8.95
N GLU A 265 -15.66 -6.85 -8.36
CA GLU A 265 -16.49 -6.96 -7.15
C GLU A 265 -17.98 -6.80 -7.47
N SER A 266 -18.34 -5.83 -8.30
CA SER A 266 -19.72 -5.53 -8.68
C SER A 266 -19.89 -5.26 -10.17
N VAL A 267 -21.13 -5.07 -10.61
CA VAL A 267 -21.45 -4.72 -12.01
C VAL A 267 -21.03 -3.29 -12.38
N GLU A 268 -20.79 -2.43 -11.39
CA GLU A 268 -20.37 -1.04 -11.56
C GLU A 268 -18.85 -0.91 -11.67
N ASP A 269 -18.10 -1.89 -11.15
CA ASP A 269 -16.64 -1.88 -11.17
C ASP A 269 -16.09 -2.31 -12.53
N ASP A 270 -15.08 -1.58 -13.02
CA ASP A 270 -14.31 -2.01 -14.18
C ASP A 270 -13.42 -3.23 -13.83
N PHE A 271 -12.65 -3.14 -12.75
CA PHE A 271 -11.81 -4.22 -12.23
C PHE A 271 -11.39 -3.94 -10.78
N CYS A 272 -10.81 -4.94 -10.12
CA CYS A 272 -10.22 -4.82 -8.80
C CYS A 272 -8.84 -5.49 -8.77
N CYS A 273 -7.81 -4.79 -8.28
CA CYS A 273 -6.47 -5.36 -8.13
C CYS A 273 -6.28 -6.06 -6.77
N GLY A 274 -7.03 -5.64 -5.77
CA GLY A 274 -6.97 -6.17 -4.41
C GLY A 274 -8.16 -5.73 -3.59
N ARG A 275 -8.57 -6.59 -2.66
CA ARG A 275 -9.61 -6.28 -1.67
C ARG A 275 -9.41 -7.07 -0.39
N ALA A 276 -9.74 -6.43 0.73
CA ALA A 276 -9.77 -7.07 2.03
C ALA A 276 -11.15 -7.02 2.69
N TRP A 277 -11.44 -8.09 3.43
CA TRP A 277 -12.50 -8.15 4.44
C TRP A 277 -11.83 -8.19 5.79
N GLY A 278 -11.38 -7.02 6.25
CA GLY A 278 -10.47 -6.89 7.37
C GLY A 278 -10.98 -7.56 8.66
N ALA A 279 -12.27 -7.39 8.97
CA ALA A 279 -12.93 -8.05 10.10
C ALA A 279 -12.94 -9.58 9.98
N SER A 280 -13.05 -10.11 8.76
CA SER A 280 -13.02 -11.54 8.45
C SER A 280 -11.60 -12.10 8.31
N ARG A 281 -10.57 -11.24 8.37
CA ARG A 281 -9.14 -11.60 8.33
C ARG A 281 -8.67 -12.18 6.99
N VAL A 282 -9.36 -11.85 5.90
CA VAL A 282 -9.01 -12.33 4.55
C VAL A 282 -8.77 -11.15 3.61
N ALA A 283 -7.80 -11.32 2.73
CA ALA A 283 -7.44 -10.40 1.67
C ALA A 283 -7.22 -11.18 0.38
N ILE A 284 -7.49 -10.56 -0.77
CA ILE A 284 -7.30 -11.13 -2.10
C ILE A 284 -6.53 -10.11 -2.93
N VAL A 285 -5.48 -10.53 -3.64
CA VAL A 285 -4.70 -9.67 -4.55
C VAL A 285 -4.46 -10.37 -5.87
N SER A 286 -4.70 -9.66 -6.97
CA SER A 286 -4.40 -10.11 -8.32
C SER A 286 -3.18 -9.41 -8.91
N SER A 287 -2.33 -10.18 -9.59
CA SER A 287 -1.19 -9.65 -10.35
C SER A 287 -1.56 -9.15 -11.75
N ALA A 288 -2.76 -9.47 -12.25
CA ALA A 288 -3.15 -9.29 -13.66
C ALA A 288 -2.87 -7.87 -14.18
N ARG A 289 -3.29 -6.85 -13.44
CA ARG A 289 -3.20 -5.45 -13.88
C ARG A 289 -1.85 -4.80 -13.61
N TYR A 290 -0.91 -5.52 -12.99
CA TYR A 290 0.39 -4.97 -12.59
C TYR A 290 1.54 -5.29 -13.54
N ILE A 291 1.30 -6.07 -14.59
CA ILE A 291 2.30 -6.38 -15.62
C ILE A 291 2.78 -5.07 -16.27
N PRO A 292 4.09 -4.73 -16.25
CA PRO A 292 4.60 -3.46 -16.77
C PRO A 292 4.26 -3.16 -18.23
N SER A 293 4.04 -4.20 -19.06
CA SER A 293 3.63 -4.02 -20.46
C SER A 293 2.22 -3.40 -20.61
N LEU A 294 1.42 -3.40 -19.54
CA LEU A 294 0.10 -2.76 -19.47
C LEU A 294 0.17 -1.28 -19.04
N ASP A 295 1.35 -0.75 -18.70
CA ASP A 295 1.50 0.64 -18.26
C ASP A 295 0.89 1.67 -19.23
N PRO A 296 1.08 1.57 -20.57
CA PRO A 296 0.43 2.47 -21.51
C PRO A 296 -1.10 2.35 -21.53
N LEU A 297 -1.64 1.15 -21.30
CA LEU A 297 -3.08 0.90 -21.22
C LEU A 297 -3.68 1.59 -20.00
N HIS A 298 -2.95 1.55 -18.89
CA HIS A 298 -3.36 2.12 -17.61
C HIS A 298 -3.04 3.60 -17.46
N GLY A 299 -2.42 4.23 -18.47
CA GLY A 299 -2.00 5.63 -18.40
C GLY A 299 -0.93 5.88 -17.34
N VAL A 300 -0.10 4.88 -17.05
CA VAL A 300 1.02 5.01 -16.10
C VAL A 300 2.11 5.87 -16.75
N ASP A 301 2.44 6.99 -16.13
CA ASP A 301 3.64 7.74 -16.47
C ASP A 301 4.84 7.06 -15.80
N THR A 302 5.56 6.23 -16.57
CA THR A 302 6.70 5.45 -16.09
C THR A 302 7.88 6.32 -15.63
N GLU A 303 7.96 7.59 -16.06
CA GLU A 303 8.98 8.52 -15.56
C GLU A 303 8.63 9.07 -14.18
N HIS A 304 7.35 9.11 -13.81
CA HIS A 304 6.84 9.74 -12.60
C HIS A 304 6.05 8.78 -11.70
N VAL A 305 6.45 7.50 -11.67
CA VAL A 305 6.04 6.55 -10.62
C VAL A 305 6.75 6.87 -9.30
N TRP A 306 6.29 6.33 -8.17
CA TRP A 306 6.98 6.53 -6.90
C TRP A 306 8.43 6.03 -7.00
N PRO A 307 9.44 6.78 -6.49
CA PRO A 307 9.35 8.04 -5.74
C PRO A 307 9.35 9.32 -6.60
N ALA A 308 9.56 9.21 -7.91
CA ALA A 308 9.59 10.31 -8.87
C ALA A 308 8.24 11.03 -9.05
N SER A 309 7.13 10.43 -8.63
CA SER A 309 5.79 11.05 -8.57
C SER A 309 5.76 12.39 -7.82
N HIS A 310 6.74 12.63 -6.94
CA HIS A 310 6.92 13.90 -6.23
C HIS A 310 7.69 14.98 -7.02
N CYS A 311 7.98 14.76 -8.31
CA CYS A 311 8.58 15.79 -9.16
C CYS A 311 7.68 17.03 -9.23
N LEU A 312 8.24 18.20 -8.93
CA LEU A 312 7.49 19.45 -8.88
C LEU A 312 6.84 19.77 -10.23
N ASP A 313 7.62 19.75 -11.31
CA ASP A 313 7.14 20.04 -12.67
C ASP A 313 6.01 19.10 -13.10
N PHE A 314 6.13 17.81 -12.76
CA PHE A 314 5.10 16.82 -13.05
C PHE A 314 3.81 17.11 -12.29
N VAL A 315 3.89 17.36 -10.97
CA VAL A 315 2.73 17.66 -10.13
C VAL A 315 2.04 18.95 -10.58
N GLU A 316 2.80 19.98 -10.96
CA GLU A 316 2.25 21.22 -11.51
C GLU A 316 1.55 20.99 -12.85
N SER A 317 2.19 20.25 -13.78
CA SER A 317 1.59 19.89 -15.08
C SER A 317 0.27 19.15 -14.90
N MET A 318 0.27 18.09 -14.09
CA MET A 318 -0.92 17.28 -13.84
C MET A 318 -2.05 18.10 -13.19
N SER A 319 -1.72 19.08 -12.35
CA SER A 319 -2.70 19.95 -11.71
C SER A 319 -3.33 20.97 -12.67
N LEU A 320 -2.67 21.28 -13.79
CA LEU A 320 -3.16 22.21 -14.82
C LEU A 320 -4.00 21.51 -15.91
N ASP A 321 -3.67 20.26 -16.24
CA ASP A 321 -4.18 19.56 -17.43
C ASP A 321 -5.66 19.10 -17.35
N GLN A 322 -6.35 19.20 -16.20
CA GLN A 322 -7.76 18.78 -16.08
C GLN A 322 -8.68 19.82 -15.44
N SER A 323 -8.78 21.00 -16.07
CA SER A 323 -9.99 21.85 -15.96
C SER A 323 -11.13 21.25 -16.79
N ASP A 324 -11.60 20.05 -16.44
CA ASP A 324 -12.75 19.44 -17.11
C ASP A 324 -14.06 20.06 -16.56
N GLY A 325 -14.44 21.21 -17.12
CA GLY A 325 -15.82 21.59 -17.46
C GLY A 325 -16.96 21.53 -16.44
N SER A 326 -16.75 21.25 -15.16
CA SER A 326 -17.84 21.00 -14.20
C SER A 326 -17.76 21.75 -12.87
N VAL A 327 -16.78 22.63 -12.67
CA VAL A 327 -16.78 23.57 -11.54
C VAL A 327 -16.80 25.01 -12.08
N PRO A 328 -17.95 25.71 -12.05
CA PRO A 328 -17.99 27.13 -12.33
C PRO A 328 -17.34 27.87 -11.16
N GLY A 329 -16.14 28.41 -11.37
CA GLY A 329 -15.56 29.43 -10.48
C GLY A 329 -14.35 28.97 -9.67
N ALA A 330 -13.23 28.70 -10.33
CA ALA A 330 -11.92 28.82 -9.67
C ALA A 330 -10.85 29.22 -10.70
N ARG A 331 -10.88 30.48 -11.15
CA ARG A 331 -9.63 31.14 -11.56
C ARG A 331 -8.85 31.41 -10.27
N GLY A 332 -8.21 30.37 -9.74
CA GLY A 332 -7.33 30.48 -8.58
C GLY A 332 -6.07 31.22 -8.99
N GLU A 333 -5.76 32.33 -8.32
CA GLU A 333 -4.47 32.98 -8.38
C GLU A 333 -3.35 31.95 -8.17
N GLY A 334 -2.30 32.01 -8.99
CA GLY A 334 -1.20 31.06 -9.00
C GLY A 334 -0.51 30.96 -7.64
N ARG A 335 -0.93 29.97 -6.83
CA ARG A 335 -0.20 29.57 -5.62
C ARG A 335 1.01 28.76 -6.06
N THR A 336 2.20 29.37 -5.96
CA THR A 336 3.47 28.68 -6.12
C THR A 336 3.61 27.57 -5.09
N MET A 337 3.88 26.34 -5.56
CA MET A 337 4.06 25.20 -4.66
C MET A 337 5.34 25.36 -3.83
N LYS A 338 5.32 24.86 -2.60
CA LYS A 338 6.52 24.87 -1.74
C LYS A 338 7.45 23.74 -2.18
N ARG A 339 8.66 24.09 -2.61
CA ARG A 339 9.76 23.13 -2.81
C ARG A 339 9.99 22.34 -1.52
N CYS A 340 10.27 21.05 -1.65
CA CYS A 340 10.66 20.23 -0.50
C CYS A 340 11.94 20.82 0.10
N LYS A 341 11.88 21.20 1.38
CA LYS A 341 13.01 21.81 2.09
C LYS A 341 14.10 20.75 2.31
N THR A 342 15.36 21.16 2.24
CA THR A 342 16.45 20.42 2.89
C THR A 342 16.20 20.43 4.40
N LEU A 343 16.28 19.28 5.06
CA LEU A 343 16.12 19.18 6.52
C LEU A 343 17.38 19.78 7.18
N PRO A 344 17.29 20.88 7.95
CA PRO A 344 18.43 21.38 8.69
C PRO A 344 18.72 20.43 9.86
N ILE A 345 19.93 19.90 9.89
CA ILE A 345 20.45 19.07 10.96
C ILE A 345 21.54 19.91 11.61
N THR A 346 21.26 20.47 12.79
CA THR A 346 22.21 21.07 13.76
C THR A 346 23.59 21.51 13.22
N ASP A 347 23.80 22.82 13.14
CA ASP A 347 25.07 23.59 13.12
C ASP A 347 26.35 23.03 12.47
N GLU A 348 26.26 22.12 11.50
CA GLU A 348 27.37 21.81 10.59
C GLU A 348 26.97 21.99 9.12
N SER A 349 27.91 22.57 8.37
CA SER A 349 27.84 23.00 6.96
C SER A 349 27.50 21.90 5.92
N VAL A 350 27.07 20.71 6.33
CA VAL A 350 26.81 19.56 5.45
C VAL A 350 25.30 19.30 5.34
N THR A 351 24.68 19.78 4.26
CA THR A 351 23.28 19.47 3.96
C THR A 351 23.13 18.02 3.48
N THR A 352 22.46 17.16 4.24
CA THR A 352 22.18 15.78 3.79
C THR A 352 20.87 15.71 3.00
N PRO A 353 20.83 14.99 1.86
CA PRO A 353 19.61 14.86 1.07
C PRO A 353 18.47 14.22 1.88
N THR A 354 17.24 14.71 1.71
CA THR A 354 16.05 14.10 2.34
C THR A 354 15.85 12.66 1.87
N PRO A 355 15.18 11.80 2.66
CA PRO A 355 14.90 10.42 2.25
C PRO A 355 14.23 10.31 0.89
N LEU A 356 13.29 11.22 0.58
CA LEU A 356 12.66 11.30 -0.73
C LEU A 356 13.66 11.65 -1.85
N LYS A 357 14.55 12.62 -1.64
CA LYS A 357 15.55 12.99 -2.67
C LYS A 357 16.49 11.82 -2.97
N ARG A 358 16.92 11.07 -1.95
CA ARG A 358 17.72 9.85 -2.11
C ARG A 358 16.97 8.79 -2.92
N ALA A 359 15.69 8.58 -2.61
CA ALA A 359 14.83 7.64 -3.31
C ALA A 359 14.71 8.00 -4.81
N VAL A 360 14.49 9.29 -5.13
CA VAL A 360 14.44 9.76 -6.51
C VAL A 360 15.77 9.56 -7.22
N THR A 361 16.91 9.89 -6.59
CA THR A 361 18.23 9.65 -7.19
C THR A 361 18.44 8.17 -7.53
N ALA A 362 18.07 7.25 -6.62
CA ALA A 362 18.17 5.82 -6.87
C ALA A 362 17.24 5.36 -8.02
N HIS A 363 16.02 5.89 -8.07
CA HIS A 363 15.08 5.61 -9.16
C HIS A 363 15.62 6.09 -10.52
N GLN A 364 16.25 7.26 -10.57
CA GLN A 364 16.81 7.81 -11.81
C GLN A 364 17.95 6.98 -12.41
N SER A 365 18.64 6.17 -11.62
CA SER A 365 19.66 5.25 -12.11
C SER A 365 19.08 4.08 -12.91
N THR A 366 17.76 3.92 -12.97
CA THR A 366 17.04 2.74 -13.47
C THR A 366 16.15 3.02 -14.69
N ARG A 367 16.30 4.19 -15.32
CA ARG A 367 15.44 4.74 -16.40
C ARG A 367 15.33 3.89 -17.69
N ARG A 368 16.07 2.80 -17.81
CA ARG A 368 15.97 1.84 -18.92
C ARG A 368 15.88 0.43 -18.33
N PRO A 369 14.67 -0.08 -18.09
CA PRO A 369 14.51 -1.34 -17.40
C PRO A 369 14.92 -2.52 -18.30
N THR A 370 15.73 -3.41 -17.73
CA THR A 370 16.01 -4.75 -18.25
C THR A 370 14.83 -5.70 -17.94
N ALA A 371 14.85 -6.92 -18.47
CA ALA A 371 13.83 -7.92 -18.14
C ALA A 371 13.77 -8.23 -16.62
N ALA A 372 14.93 -8.31 -15.96
CA ALA A 372 15.00 -8.48 -14.51
C ALA A 372 14.40 -7.28 -13.75
N ASP A 373 14.54 -6.07 -14.29
CA ASP A 373 13.93 -4.87 -13.72
C ASP A 373 12.40 -4.88 -13.85
N LEU A 374 11.86 -5.40 -14.95
CA LEU A 374 10.41 -5.56 -15.13
C LEU A 374 9.83 -6.55 -14.11
N GLN A 375 10.51 -7.67 -13.87
CA GLN A 375 10.12 -8.62 -12.82
C GLN A 375 10.18 -8.00 -11.43
N SER A 376 11.25 -7.25 -11.14
CA SER A 376 11.42 -6.48 -9.89
C SER A 376 10.30 -5.48 -9.67
N MET A 377 9.89 -4.77 -10.73
CA MET A 377 8.76 -3.83 -10.70
C MET A 377 7.44 -4.55 -10.45
N LEU A 378 7.16 -5.65 -11.15
CA LEU A 378 5.96 -6.45 -10.93
C LEU A 378 5.87 -6.93 -9.47
N LEU A 379 6.97 -7.46 -8.93
CA LEU A 379 7.04 -7.89 -7.54
C LEU A 379 6.76 -6.73 -6.58
N LEU A 380 7.36 -5.55 -6.78
CA LEU A 380 7.10 -4.38 -5.94
C LEU A 380 5.62 -4.00 -5.95
N ARG A 381 4.97 -4.00 -7.12
CA ARG A 381 3.56 -3.64 -7.28
C ARG A 381 2.66 -4.58 -6.48
N ILE A 382 2.87 -5.89 -6.63
CA ILE A 382 2.15 -6.92 -5.88
C ILE A 382 2.40 -6.77 -4.38
N CYS A 383 3.65 -6.63 -3.97
CA CYS A 383 4.05 -6.49 -2.57
C CYS A 383 3.41 -5.26 -1.91
N ARG A 384 3.33 -4.13 -2.62
CA ARG A 384 2.66 -2.92 -2.14
C ARG A 384 1.18 -3.19 -1.89
N THR A 385 0.46 -3.73 -2.87
CA THR A 385 -0.98 -4.03 -2.76
C THR A 385 -1.26 -5.11 -1.73
N ALA A 386 -0.44 -6.16 -1.64
CA ALA A 386 -0.50 -7.17 -0.60
C ALA A 386 -0.38 -6.55 0.81
N SER A 387 0.57 -5.63 1.02
CA SER A 387 0.71 -4.89 2.28
C SER A 387 -0.45 -3.93 2.55
N HIS A 388 -1.07 -3.37 1.51
CA HIS A 388 -2.27 -2.55 1.64
C HIS A 388 -3.45 -3.39 2.15
N GLU A 389 -3.79 -4.48 1.45
CA GLU A 389 -4.93 -5.32 1.79
C GLU A 389 -4.76 -6.04 3.13
N LEU A 390 -3.55 -6.51 3.44
CA LEU A 390 -3.27 -7.06 4.77
C LEU A 390 -3.33 -5.97 5.84
N GLY A 391 -3.00 -4.71 5.53
CA GLY A 391 -3.18 -3.58 6.43
C GLY A 391 -4.63 -3.41 6.89
N HIS A 392 -5.60 -3.60 6.00
CA HIS A 392 -7.02 -3.63 6.37
C HIS A 392 -7.37 -4.77 7.34
N CYS A 393 -6.68 -5.92 7.28
CA CYS A 393 -6.85 -6.98 8.29
C CYS A 393 -6.40 -6.55 9.70
N PHE A 394 -5.49 -5.56 9.80
CA PHE A 394 -5.14 -4.88 11.06
C PHE A 394 -6.12 -3.78 11.48
N GLY A 395 -7.21 -3.60 10.74
CA GLY A 395 -8.17 -2.52 10.93
C GLY A 395 -7.62 -1.15 10.52
N LEU A 396 -6.52 -1.10 9.76
CA LEU A 396 -6.04 0.15 9.19
C LEU A 396 -7.00 0.59 8.10
N ASP A 397 -7.44 1.83 8.19
CA ASP A 397 -8.27 2.46 7.17
C ASP A 397 -7.42 3.21 6.14
N HIS A 398 -8.05 3.71 5.06
CA HIS A 398 -7.33 4.54 4.10
C HIS A 398 -6.69 5.76 4.78
N CYS A 399 -5.42 6.02 4.46
CA CYS A 399 -4.60 7.00 5.15
C CYS A 399 -4.66 8.38 4.47
N MET A 400 -5.05 9.39 5.24
CA MET A 400 -5.14 10.78 4.79
C MET A 400 -4.04 11.69 5.34
N TYR A 401 -3.11 11.19 6.18
CA TYR A 401 -2.16 12.04 6.90
C TYR A 401 -0.89 12.39 6.11
N ARG A 402 -0.33 11.39 5.45
CA ARG A 402 0.98 11.38 4.79
C ARG A 402 0.94 10.39 3.64
N ALA A 403 1.85 10.53 2.69
CA ALA A 403 2.09 9.53 1.67
C ALA A 403 2.29 8.17 2.37
N CYS A 404 1.52 7.16 1.99
CA CYS A 404 1.43 5.91 2.73
C CYS A 404 0.94 4.79 1.80
N VAL A 405 1.41 3.57 2.04
CA VAL A 405 0.89 2.38 1.36
C VAL A 405 -0.61 2.17 1.60
N MET A 406 -1.12 2.66 2.73
CA MET A 406 -2.55 2.61 3.07
C MET A 406 -3.36 3.73 2.42
N GLN A 407 -2.83 4.51 1.47
CA GLN A 407 -3.69 5.44 0.73
C GLN A 407 -4.63 4.67 -0.20
N ALA A 408 -5.88 5.15 -0.31
CA ALA A 408 -6.84 4.64 -1.27
C ALA A 408 -6.34 4.81 -2.70
N THR A 409 -6.77 3.96 -3.63
CA THR A 409 -6.39 4.04 -5.05
C THR A 409 -7.59 3.77 -5.95
N SER A 410 -7.79 4.66 -6.91
CA SER A 410 -8.85 4.60 -7.92
C SER A 410 -8.37 4.05 -9.27
N SER A 411 -7.06 3.93 -9.48
CA SER A 411 -6.47 3.48 -10.75
C SER A 411 -5.07 2.90 -10.56
N VAL A 412 -4.63 2.06 -11.50
CA VAL A 412 -3.25 1.54 -11.54
C VAL A 412 -2.24 2.68 -11.65
N ALA A 413 -2.52 3.74 -12.42
CA ALA A 413 -1.64 4.90 -12.51
C ALA A 413 -1.46 5.62 -11.16
N GLU A 414 -2.53 5.77 -10.38
CA GLU A 414 -2.45 6.29 -9.02
C GLU A 414 -1.66 5.35 -8.10
N ASP A 415 -1.96 4.06 -8.15
CA ASP A 415 -1.30 3.02 -7.36
C ASP A 415 0.24 3.08 -7.51
N MET A 416 0.72 3.28 -8.75
CA MET A 416 2.16 3.39 -9.05
C MET A 416 2.81 4.67 -8.51
N ARG A 417 2.05 5.70 -8.17
CA ARG A 417 2.57 6.96 -7.58
C ARG A 417 2.68 6.89 -6.07
N GLN A 418 2.11 5.88 -5.43
CA GLN A 418 2.06 5.76 -3.97
C GLN A 418 3.26 4.99 -3.40
N PRO A 419 3.71 5.33 -2.18
CA PRO A 419 4.88 4.70 -1.57
C PRO A 419 4.61 3.27 -1.05
N PRO A 420 5.59 2.37 -1.13
CA PRO A 420 5.55 1.03 -0.52
C PRO A 420 6.00 1.04 0.97
N TYR A 421 5.57 2.03 1.74
CA TYR A 421 5.88 2.16 3.18
C TYR A 421 4.68 2.67 3.99
N LEU A 422 4.66 2.38 5.29
CA LEU A 422 3.72 3.02 6.24
C LEU A 422 4.22 4.39 6.65
N CYS A 423 3.31 5.38 6.69
CA CYS A 423 3.61 6.66 7.32
C CYS A 423 3.64 6.52 8.86
N PRO A 424 4.17 7.51 9.59
CA PRO A 424 4.29 7.47 11.05
C PRO A 424 3.01 7.13 11.83
N VAL A 425 1.83 7.51 11.31
CA VAL A 425 0.54 7.24 11.95
C VAL A 425 0.15 5.78 11.81
N CYS A 426 0.17 5.23 10.59
CA CYS A 426 -0.17 3.82 10.37
C CYS A 426 0.90 2.87 10.94
N ASP A 427 2.15 3.31 10.93
CA ASP A 427 3.27 2.65 11.59
C ASP A 427 3.03 2.48 13.10
N ALA A 428 2.61 3.54 13.79
CA ALA A 428 2.34 3.51 15.23
C ALA A 428 1.18 2.57 15.59
N LYS A 429 0.14 2.50 14.75
CA LYS A 429 -0.96 1.53 14.90
C LYS A 429 -0.46 0.10 14.75
N LEU A 430 0.31 -0.18 13.69
CA LEU A 430 0.84 -1.51 13.44
C LEU A 430 1.81 -1.96 14.55
N ALA A 431 2.71 -1.07 14.97
CA ALA A 431 3.61 -1.30 16.10
C ALA A 431 2.82 -1.68 17.35
N TRP A 432 1.75 -0.95 17.65
CA TRP A 432 0.89 -1.28 18.79
C TRP A 432 0.27 -2.67 18.66
N ALA A 433 -0.26 -3.01 17.48
CA ALA A 433 -0.88 -4.31 17.24
C ALA A 433 0.11 -5.48 17.46
N ILE A 434 1.34 -5.32 16.98
CA ILE A 434 2.37 -6.37 17.00
C ILE A 434 3.11 -6.45 18.34
N LEU A 435 3.30 -5.35 19.06
CA LEU A 435 4.01 -5.39 20.35
C LEU A 435 3.09 -5.85 21.50
N ASN A 436 1.78 -5.63 21.42
CA ASN A 436 0.83 -5.98 22.49
C ASN A 436 0.18 -7.37 22.33
N LYS A 437 0.82 -8.33 21.69
CA LYS A 437 0.18 -9.63 21.39
C LYS A 437 -0.22 -10.42 22.63
N ALA A 438 0.58 -10.31 23.70
CA ALA A 438 0.37 -11.04 24.95
C ALA A 438 -0.79 -10.47 25.78
N SER A 439 -1.04 -9.16 25.69
CA SER A 439 -2.08 -8.46 26.47
C SER A 439 -3.43 -8.38 25.75
N GLN A 440 -3.46 -8.71 24.46
CA GLN A 440 -4.64 -8.62 23.61
C GLN A 440 -5.60 -9.81 23.80
N THR A 441 -6.88 -9.50 24.03
CA THR A 441 -7.99 -10.48 24.03
C THR A 441 -8.91 -10.22 22.84
N GLN A 442 -9.41 -11.28 22.20
CA GLN A 442 -10.33 -11.15 21.08
C GLN A 442 -11.68 -10.56 21.54
N SER A 443 -12.15 -9.50 20.89
CA SER A 443 -13.48 -8.94 21.15
C SER A 443 -14.53 -9.95 20.69
N GLY A 444 -15.30 -10.50 21.65
CA GLY A 444 -16.26 -11.58 21.40
C GLY A 444 -16.64 -12.38 22.64
N THR A 445 -15.82 -12.34 23.70
CA THR A 445 -16.23 -12.80 25.02
C THR A 445 -16.62 -11.59 25.86
N LYS A 446 -17.91 -11.44 26.20
CA LYS A 446 -18.32 -10.48 27.23
C LYS A 446 -17.53 -10.81 28.49
N PRO A 447 -16.79 -9.87 29.11
CA PRO A 447 -16.23 -10.12 30.42
C PRO A 447 -17.41 -10.31 31.37
N MET A 448 -17.47 -11.45 32.07
CA MET A 448 -18.34 -11.54 33.23
C MET A 448 -17.99 -10.38 34.16
N ALA A 449 -19.02 -9.63 34.55
CA ALA A 449 -18.91 -8.54 35.51
C ALA A 449 -18.20 -9.04 36.78
N LYS A 450 -16.93 -8.65 36.95
CA LYS A 450 -16.23 -8.72 38.22
C LYS A 450 -15.39 -7.46 38.39
N GLY A 451 -15.79 -6.68 39.40
CA GLY A 451 -14.94 -5.78 40.17
C GLY A 451 -14.24 -4.69 39.37
N ARG A 452 -14.70 -3.45 39.57
CA ARG A 452 -14.03 -2.21 39.18
C ARG A 452 -12.72 -2.03 39.94
N ALA A 453 -11.75 -2.92 39.75
CA ALA A 453 -10.35 -2.64 40.01
C ALA A 453 -9.85 -1.91 38.77
N LYS A 454 -9.77 -0.58 38.89
CA LYS A 454 -9.05 0.30 37.97
C LYS A 454 -7.58 -0.11 38.02
N ARG A 455 -7.22 -1.25 37.41
CA ARG A 455 -5.83 -1.52 37.05
C ARG A 455 -5.52 -0.43 36.05
N LYS A 456 -4.64 0.49 36.44
CA LYS A 456 -3.78 1.19 35.50
C LYS A 456 -3.17 0.08 34.65
N LEU A 457 -3.82 -0.21 33.53
CA LEU A 457 -3.21 -1.02 32.50
C LEU A 457 -2.16 -0.05 31.98
N ASP A 458 -0.92 -0.28 32.40
CA ASP A 458 0.19 0.60 32.15
C ASP A 458 0.11 1.04 30.69
N ASP A 459 0.01 2.35 30.52
CA ASP A 459 0.24 3.04 29.28
C ASP A 459 1.65 2.61 28.85
N ILE A 460 1.78 1.48 28.13
CA ILE A 460 2.92 1.28 27.27
C ILE A 460 2.75 2.39 26.25
N GLU A 461 3.36 3.53 26.55
CA GLU A 461 3.48 4.68 25.67
C GLU A 461 4.03 4.12 24.37
N ILE A 462 3.18 3.80 23.39
CA ILE A 462 3.67 3.38 22.07
C ILE A 462 3.78 4.65 21.23
N GLU A 463 4.63 5.53 21.76
CA GLU A 463 5.72 6.27 21.11
C GLU A 463 7.03 6.23 21.95
N GLY A 464 7.09 5.33 22.94
CA GLY A 464 8.21 5.04 23.83
C GLY A 464 9.31 4.22 23.16
N GLU A 465 10.33 3.85 23.94
CA GLU A 465 11.57 3.25 23.43
C GLU A 465 11.34 1.98 22.60
N GLU A 466 10.47 1.07 23.05
CA GLU A 466 10.17 -0.18 22.35
C GLU A 466 9.54 0.03 20.97
N GLY A 467 8.60 0.98 20.85
CA GLY A 467 7.97 1.30 19.56
C GLY A 467 8.96 1.91 18.57
N ARG A 468 9.87 2.77 19.06
CA ARG A 468 10.96 3.34 18.23
C ARG A 468 11.94 2.27 17.78
N LYS A 469 12.32 1.36 18.69
CA LYS A 469 13.18 0.21 18.38
C LYS A 469 12.56 -0.69 17.33
N TRP A 470 11.31 -1.12 17.52
CA TRP A 470 10.59 -1.97 16.56
C TRP A 470 10.49 -1.32 15.17
N ARG A 471 10.23 0.00 15.11
CA ARG A 471 10.21 0.73 13.83
C ARG A 471 11.54 0.64 13.10
N LYS A 472 12.66 0.82 13.81
CA LYS A 472 14.00 0.68 13.24
C LYS A 472 14.24 -0.73 12.72
N GLU A 473 13.94 -1.75 13.53
CA GLU A 473 14.12 -3.16 13.17
C GLU A 473 13.29 -3.53 11.92
N ARG A 474 12.03 -3.08 11.83
CA ARG A 474 11.20 -3.29 10.64
C ARG A 474 11.75 -2.59 9.40
N LEU A 475 12.21 -1.34 9.53
CA LEU A 475 12.83 -0.60 8.42
C LEU A 475 14.11 -1.29 7.94
N VAL A 476 14.93 -1.82 8.86
CA VAL A 476 16.12 -2.63 8.54
C VAL A 476 15.71 -3.90 7.81
N ALA A 477 14.78 -4.70 8.34
CA ALA A 477 14.32 -5.93 7.71
C ALA A 477 13.77 -5.69 6.30
N THR A 478 12.95 -4.64 6.13
CA THR A 478 12.40 -4.26 4.81
C THR A 478 13.52 -3.86 3.85
N LYS A 479 14.46 -3.01 4.30
CA LYS A 479 15.61 -2.59 3.50
C LYS A 479 16.48 -3.77 3.06
N GLU A 480 16.79 -4.69 3.97
CA GLU A 480 17.63 -5.86 3.70
C GLU A 480 17.01 -6.78 2.66
N PHE A 481 15.71 -7.08 2.77
CA PHE A 481 14.99 -7.81 1.73
C PHE A 481 15.12 -7.08 0.39
N CYS A 482 14.83 -5.78 0.36
CA CYS A 482 14.79 -4.97 -0.85
C CYS A 482 16.15 -4.82 -1.57
N GLN A 483 17.27 -4.88 -0.85
CA GLN A 483 18.61 -4.69 -1.42
C GLN A 483 19.00 -5.73 -2.48
N GLY A 484 18.39 -6.93 -2.44
CA GLY A 484 18.64 -8.01 -3.41
C GLY A 484 17.64 -8.13 -4.55
N GLN A 485 16.58 -7.30 -4.59
CA GLN A 485 15.41 -7.54 -5.44
C GLN A 485 15.42 -6.79 -6.78
N GLY A 486 16.53 -6.13 -7.13
CA GLY A 486 16.66 -5.37 -8.38
C GLY A 486 16.15 -3.93 -8.30
N SER A 487 16.08 -3.27 -9.47
CA SER A 487 15.87 -1.81 -9.55
C SER A 487 14.50 -1.33 -9.11
N GLY A 488 13.45 -2.15 -9.20
CA GLY A 488 12.11 -1.80 -8.73
C GLY A 488 12.12 -1.35 -7.28
N PHE A 489 12.95 -2.00 -6.45
CA PHE A 489 13.06 -1.72 -5.02
C PHE A 489 14.11 -0.64 -4.66
N ALA A 490 14.91 -0.16 -5.62
CA ALA A 490 16.02 0.75 -5.35
C ALA A 490 15.57 2.06 -4.64
N GLY A 491 14.41 2.58 -5.04
CA GLY A 491 13.80 3.75 -4.38
C GLY A 491 13.48 3.49 -2.91
N LEU A 492 12.91 2.32 -2.59
CA LEU A 492 12.57 1.93 -1.21
C LEU A 492 13.81 1.68 -0.36
N VAL A 493 14.85 1.06 -0.92
CA VAL A 493 16.14 0.89 -0.23
C VAL A 493 16.74 2.25 0.14
N ALA A 494 16.81 3.18 -0.83
CA ALA A 494 17.39 4.50 -0.62
C ALA A 494 16.56 5.37 0.35
N PHE A 495 15.23 5.30 0.26
CA PHE A 495 14.33 5.95 1.21
C PHE A 495 14.54 5.43 2.63
N SER A 496 14.48 4.10 2.81
CA SER A 496 14.60 3.47 4.13
C SER A 496 15.97 3.74 4.77
N THR A 497 17.03 3.73 3.97
CA THR A 497 18.38 4.09 4.43
C THR A 497 18.41 5.54 4.94
N GLY A 498 17.79 6.48 4.21
CA GLY A 498 17.69 7.87 4.64
C GLY A 498 16.90 8.06 5.94
N VAL A 499 15.81 7.32 6.13
CA VAL A 499 15.04 7.37 7.38
C VAL A 499 15.84 6.78 8.55
N LEU A 500 16.54 5.66 8.34
CA LEU A 500 17.35 5.02 9.38
C LEU A 500 18.50 5.92 9.86
N GLU A 501 19.29 6.47 8.94
CA GLU A 501 20.37 7.41 9.28
C GLU A 501 19.84 8.64 10.03
N PHE A 502 18.65 9.13 9.65
CA PHE A 502 18.02 10.24 10.35
C PHE A 502 17.63 9.85 11.79
N LEU A 503 17.04 8.68 11.99
CA LEU A 503 16.69 8.18 13.32
C LEU A 503 17.92 7.89 14.20
N GLU A 504 19.04 7.47 13.61
CA GLU A 504 20.32 7.28 14.35
C GLU A 504 20.89 8.61 14.83
N ARG A 505 20.84 9.67 13.99
CA ARG A 505 21.29 11.02 14.38
C ARG A 505 20.42 11.60 15.49
N LEU A 506 19.11 11.42 15.43
CA LEU A 506 18.19 11.87 16.48
C LEU A 506 18.50 11.19 17.83
N ASP A 507 18.73 9.89 17.82
CA ASP A 507 19.08 9.17 19.05
C ASP A 507 20.40 9.67 19.64
N LYS A 508 21.42 9.89 18.80
CA LYS A 508 22.70 10.45 19.23
C LYS A 508 22.53 11.84 19.85
N ALA A 509 21.76 12.72 19.21
CA ALA A 509 21.49 14.06 19.73
C ALA A 509 20.77 14.04 21.09
N ASN A 510 19.80 13.13 21.26
CA ASN A 510 19.09 12.95 22.53
C ASN A 510 20.01 12.41 23.63
N MET A 511 20.91 11.47 23.31
CA MET A 511 21.92 10.97 24.25
C MET A 511 22.90 12.07 24.68
N ASP A 512 23.37 12.89 23.74
CA ASP A 512 24.30 14.00 24.03
C ASP A 512 23.64 15.13 24.83
N ALA A 513 22.35 15.40 24.60
CA ALA A 513 21.57 16.33 25.42
C ALA A 513 21.39 15.80 26.86
N SER A 514 21.09 14.51 27.01
CA SER A 514 20.95 13.86 28.33
C SER A 514 22.27 13.86 29.11
N ARG A 515 23.40 13.59 28.44
CA ARG A 515 24.74 13.67 29.05
C ARG A 515 25.09 15.09 29.52
N ARG A 516 24.79 16.12 28.72
CA ARG A 516 24.99 17.52 29.11
C ARG A 516 24.15 17.91 30.33
N TYR A 517 22.91 17.43 30.40
CA TYR A 517 22.03 17.66 31.55
C TYR A 517 22.58 16.99 32.83
N HIS A 518 23.11 15.76 32.73
CA HIS A 518 23.70 15.07 33.87
C HIS A 518 25.02 15.69 34.36
N ILE A 519 25.87 16.18 33.46
CA ILE A 519 27.14 16.83 33.82
C ILE A 519 26.89 18.20 34.50
N GLY A 520 25.84 18.92 34.09
CA GLY A 520 25.46 20.21 34.70
C GLY A 520 24.96 20.10 36.15
N PHE A 521 24.52 18.93 36.60
CA PHE A 521 24.13 18.70 38.00
C PHE A 521 25.29 18.28 38.90
N SER A 522 26.37 17.72 38.35
CA SER A 522 27.55 17.33 39.13
C SER A 522 28.46 18.50 39.53
N ASP A 523 28.35 19.66 38.87
CA ASP A 523 29.24 20.81 39.10
C ASP A 523 28.62 21.91 39.99
N GLY A 524 27.44 21.67 40.56
CA GLY A 524 26.67 22.65 41.36
C GLY A 524 26.73 22.49 42.87
N SER A 525 27.52 21.57 43.45
CA SER A 525 27.53 21.31 44.91
C SER A 525 28.80 21.73 45.66
N LYS A 526 29.70 22.50 45.02
CA LYS A 526 30.88 23.05 45.71
C LYS A 526 31.11 24.51 45.37
N ARG A 527 30.35 25.40 46.00
CA ARG A 527 30.81 26.75 46.40
C ARG A 527 29.69 27.47 47.16
N ASP A 528 29.71 27.31 48.47
CA ASP A 528 29.50 28.43 49.39
C ASP A 528 29.83 27.97 50.80
N GLU A 529 30.97 28.42 51.32
CA GLU A 529 31.20 28.75 52.73
C GLU A 529 32.64 29.27 52.87
N SER A 530 32.78 30.60 52.92
CA SER A 530 33.64 31.33 53.87
C SER A 530 34.02 32.69 53.31
N LEU A 531 33.25 33.73 53.60
CA LEU A 531 33.74 35.10 53.77
C LEU A 531 32.81 35.80 54.77
N SER A 532 33.14 35.65 56.06
CA SER A 532 32.62 36.48 57.15
C SER A 532 33.32 37.83 57.12
N PHE A 533 32.53 38.89 57.21
CA PHE A 533 32.96 40.21 57.66
C PHE A 533 33.06 40.22 59.19
N ASP A 534 33.93 41.12 59.66
CA ASP A 534 34.37 41.46 61.03
C ASP A 534 35.48 40.59 61.66
#